data_AF-A0A2T3MHK8-F1
#
_entry.id   AF-A0A2T3MHK8-F1
#
_cell.length_a   1.000
_cell.length_b   1.000
_cell.length_c   1.000
_cell.angle_alpha   90.00
_cell.angle_beta   90.00
_cell.angle_gamma   90.00
#
_symmetry.space_group_name_H-M   'P 1'
#
loop_
_entity.id
_entity.type
_entity.pdbx_description
1 polymer ?
#
loop_
_entity_poly.entity_id
_entity_poly.type
_entity_poly.pdbx_seq_one_letter_code
_entity_poly.pdbx_strand_id
1 'polypeptide(L)'
;MNIFLCKRRYIYLLTLFFSVTSFSIGINDSKYIELGGSLDPSVMKNVSTVLEQNASDEKFNSVGLVVANGYCSGTWLGSDNTHSYILTAAHCLAGAQGTEFTGQYVSFKKQDGTVLAAGISTNYFRNFTGCSNDIAVAKIPKLADPTDDEGEIIKQPLLDNKLNKNSLLQPTILTGFGYFGTRTLGQLDYNAKRKGDGHIRYYDHHCLVNRAIENTDSWAFASSGDSGSAIWQQRNEHQVAVGVTSWWYGWYHGYSGHVPIARHIDWLKSVVPVVKTIDDISPEIPVEETQWLLTEELPIETTPLEQDVRGSVYYISGQNIVDGPSRYIWRYPRGVTRFATTLVEQNSNVEHKVWLRGQRKTHCGWGKINNSAWCYPSPNLGQLKMEFLQSDNVGLPIGNFQGSFSLIVKSLYDPSYVNEVQVNTNITITTQIESDGVITQDISYIGPRYEETIYGTVFYLSENSNSRNRPVWRRNNRGYTELEVDVTNSETGDVKTVILRGERNLGCGWTIMNNAAYCRYQRPIYGELRLSFVPDDNPNLPIGQYSGSLSVTAKGLHKRSFRKDLNFNVELNIIE
;
A
#
# COMPACT_ATOMS: atom_id res chain seq x y z
N MET A 1 -13.85 59.62 66.79
CA MET A 1 -14.52 60.90 66.43
C MET A 1 -13.97 61.33 65.07
N ASN A 2 -14.83 61.51 64.06
CA ASN A 2 -14.57 62.02 62.69
C ASN A 2 -13.46 61.27 61.90
N ILE A 3 -13.75 60.45 60.88
CA ILE A 3 -14.55 60.66 59.66
C ILE A 3 -14.14 61.92 58.90
N PHE A 4 -13.45 61.72 57.77
CA PHE A 4 -13.69 62.48 56.56
C PHE A 4 -13.72 61.55 55.35
N LEU A 5 -14.89 61.46 54.72
CA LEU A 5 -15.06 60.87 53.39
C LEU A 5 -14.66 61.89 52.34
N CYS A 6 -13.96 61.47 51.28
CA CYS A 6 -14.15 62.10 49.98
C CYS A 6 -14.07 61.06 48.85
N LYS A 7 -15.16 60.92 48.11
CA LYS A 7 -15.24 60.05 46.92
C LYS A 7 -14.53 60.74 45.75
N ARG A 8 -13.74 59.99 44.98
CA ARG A 8 -13.70 60.20 43.53
C ARG A 8 -13.46 58.87 42.80
N ARG A 9 -14.38 58.56 41.88
CA ARG A 9 -14.25 57.46 40.93
C ARG A 9 -13.05 57.74 40.03
N TYR A 10 -12.10 56.83 39.97
CA TYR A 10 -11.31 56.63 38.77
C TYR A 10 -11.63 55.26 38.20
N ILE A 11 -11.94 55.24 36.91
CA ILE A 11 -12.22 54.04 36.15
C ILE A 11 -10.88 53.31 36.00
N TYR A 12 -10.73 52.17 36.66
CA TYR A 12 -9.66 51.24 36.33
C TYR A 12 -9.98 50.62 34.98
N LEU A 13 -9.54 51.30 33.91
CA LEU A 13 -9.39 50.70 32.60
C LEU A 13 -8.17 49.75 32.69
N LEU A 14 -8.37 48.60 33.34
CA LEU A 14 -7.35 47.59 33.48
C LEU A 14 -7.19 46.88 32.13
N THR A 15 -6.41 47.48 31.23
CA THR A 15 -5.99 46.85 29.98
C THR A 15 -5.09 45.65 30.32
N LEU A 16 -5.73 44.50 30.51
CA LEU A 16 -5.14 43.20 30.75
C LEU A 16 -4.50 42.66 29.45
N PHE A 17 -3.46 43.33 28.98
CA PHE A 17 -2.56 42.80 27.94
C PHE A 17 -1.50 41.90 28.58
N PHE A 18 -1.90 40.68 28.91
CA PHE A 18 -0.99 39.56 29.13
C PHE A 18 -1.29 38.43 28.13
N SER A 19 -1.06 38.73 26.85
CA SER A 19 -0.92 37.72 25.81
C SER A 19 0.53 37.23 25.79
N VAL A 20 0.81 36.18 26.55
CA VAL A 20 2.05 35.39 26.48
C VAL A 20 1.72 33.99 25.98
N THR A 21 2.33 33.59 24.85
CA THR A 21 2.14 32.32 24.13
C THR A 21 3.09 31.20 24.70
N SER A 22 3.29 29.98 24.13
CA SER A 22 4.09 28.85 24.76
C SER A 22 4.66 27.75 23.79
N PHE A 23 5.97 27.68 23.42
CA PHE A 23 6.52 26.96 22.22
C PHE A 23 7.36 25.77 22.60
N SER A 24 7.55 24.83 21.67
CA SER A 24 8.11 23.50 21.96
C SER A 24 9.51 23.15 21.41
N ILE A 25 10.13 22.13 22.03
CA ILE A 25 11.21 21.22 21.59
C ILE A 25 12.64 21.77 21.47
N GLY A 26 13.61 20.97 21.89
CA GLY A 26 15.03 21.14 21.59
C GLY A 26 15.51 20.36 20.36
N ILE A 27 16.42 20.96 19.60
CA ILE A 27 16.95 20.44 18.32
C ILE A 27 18.49 20.33 18.38
N ASN A 28 19.08 19.34 17.70
CA ASN A 28 20.53 19.26 17.52
C ASN A 28 21.04 20.34 16.54
N ASP A 29 22.34 20.66 16.58
CA ASP A 29 22.85 21.78 15.77
C ASP A 29 22.88 21.42 14.26
N SER A 30 23.15 20.15 13.92
CA SER A 30 23.12 19.67 12.53
C SER A 30 21.76 19.80 11.84
N LYS A 31 20.66 19.39 12.50
CA LYS A 31 19.30 19.51 11.94
C LYS A 31 18.83 20.96 11.91
N TYR A 32 19.20 21.76 12.90
CA TYR A 32 18.90 23.19 12.89
C TYR A 32 19.55 23.89 11.68
N ILE A 33 20.79 23.53 11.33
CA ILE A 33 21.46 24.01 10.10
C ILE A 33 20.80 23.43 8.83
N GLU A 34 20.46 22.14 8.81
CA GLU A 34 19.76 21.49 7.69
C GLU A 34 18.43 22.19 7.35
N LEU A 35 17.69 22.63 8.36
CA LEU A 35 16.42 23.37 8.23
C LEU A 35 16.61 24.88 7.91
N GLY A 36 17.82 25.31 7.53
CA GLY A 36 18.12 26.69 7.13
C GLY A 36 18.51 27.63 8.27
N GLY A 37 18.81 27.09 9.45
CA GLY A 37 19.39 27.83 10.58
C GLY A 37 20.91 28.04 10.45
N SER A 38 21.48 28.80 11.38
CA SER A 38 22.94 29.01 11.52
C SER A 38 23.28 29.39 12.96
N LEU A 39 24.56 29.53 13.32
CA LEU A 39 24.94 30.01 14.65
C LEU A 39 24.63 31.51 14.92
N ASP A 40 23.84 32.14 14.05
CA ASP A 40 23.15 33.41 14.32
C ASP A 40 21.72 33.17 14.85
N PRO A 41 21.37 33.63 16.06
CA PRO A 41 20.00 33.60 16.59
C PRO A 41 18.95 34.28 15.70
N SER A 42 19.34 35.21 14.80
CA SER A 42 18.38 35.97 13.98
C SER A 42 17.58 35.12 12.99
N VAL A 43 18.13 33.99 12.53
CA VAL A 43 17.48 33.09 11.54
C VAL A 43 16.58 32.01 12.16
N MET A 44 16.50 31.98 13.50
CA MET A 44 15.68 31.04 14.30
C MET A 44 14.26 30.84 13.75
N LYS A 45 13.61 31.94 13.36
CA LYS A 45 12.20 31.94 12.94
C LYS A 45 11.93 31.03 11.74
N ASN A 46 12.88 30.91 10.81
CA ASN A 46 12.73 30.05 9.63
C ASN A 46 12.61 28.58 10.03
N VAL A 47 13.51 28.12 10.90
CA VAL A 47 13.49 26.75 11.44
C VAL A 47 12.24 26.53 12.29
N SER A 48 11.91 27.50 13.16
CA SER A 48 10.72 27.47 14.01
C SER A 48 9.45 27.20 13.21
N THR A 49 9.18 28.00 12.18
CA THR A 49 7.94 27.93 11.40
C THR A 49 7.77 26.57 10.69
N VAL A 50 8.85 25.95 10.22
CA VAL A 50 8.80 24.60 9.63
C VAL A 50 8.38 23.56 10.69
N LEU A 51 8.96 23.64 11.89
CA LEU A 51 8.66 22.72 12.99
C LEU A 51 7.27 22.96 13.61
N GLU A 52 6.76 24.18 13.54
CA GLU A 52 5.38 24.55 13.90
C GLU A 52 4.37 23.98 12.91
N GLN A 53 4.59 24.17 11.61
CA GLN A 53 3.74 23.59 10.55
C GLN A 53 3.64 22.07 10.68
N ASN A 54 4.77 21.42 10.93
CA ASN A 54 4.83 19.98 11.18
C ASN A 54 4.10 19.53 12.48
N ALA A 55 3.74 20.46 13.37
CA ALA A 55 2.97 20.20 14.60
C ALA A 55 1.47 20.46 14.44
N SER A 56 1.05 21.10 13.35
CA SER A 56 -0.36 21.33 13.00
C SER A 56 -1.04 20.12 12.36
N ASP A 57 -0.27 19.07 12.03
CA ASP A 57 -0.77 17.78 11.54
C ASP A 57 -1.85 17.20 12.48
N GLU A 58 -3.00 16.80 11.92
CA GLU A 58 -4.25 16.47 12.63
C GLU A 58 -4.04 15.56 13.85
N LYS A 59 -3.20 14.52 13.71
CA LYS A 59 -2.90 13.56 14.78
C LYS A 59 -2.34 14.20 16.06
N PHE A 60 -1.73 15.38 15.95
CA PHE A 60 -1.19 16.14 17.09
C PHE A 60 -2.17 17.18 17.63
N ASN A 61 -3.38 17.38 17.07
CA ASN A 61 -4.38 18.30 17.63
C ASN A 61 -4.89 17.87 19.01
N SER A 62 -4.62 16.63 19.41
CA SER A 62 -4.79 16.12 20.77
C SER A 62 -3.80 16.71 21.78
N VAL A 63 -2.69 17.31 21.34
CA VAL A 63 -1.66 17.90 22.19
C VAL A 63 -1.86 19.41 22.31
N GLY A 64 -1.93 19.89 23.54
CA GLY A 64 -2.23 21.29 23.88
C GLY A 64 -1.43 21.82 25.07
N LEU A 65 -1.49 23.13 25.27
CA LEU A 65 -0.92 23.82 26.43
C LEU A 65 -1.77 23.54 27.68
N VAL A 66 -1.15 23.04 28.74
CA VAL A 66 -1.70 22.98 30.09
C VAL A 66 -1.20 24.20 30.87
N VAL A 67 -2.13 25.02 31.37
CA VAL A 67 -1.83 26.14 32.27
C VAL A 67 -2.40 25.83 33.65
N ALA A 68 -1.51 25.77 34.65
CA ALA A 68 -1.85 25.51 36.05
C ALA A 68 -0.93 26.35 36.97
N ASN A 69 0.03 25.72 37.68
CA ASN A 69 1.05 26.44 38.45
C ASN A 69 2.18 27.02 37.57
N GLY A 70 2.14 26.73 36.27
CA GLY A 70 3.08 27.16 35.24
C GLY A 70 2.57 26.71 33.87
N TYR A 71 3.44 26.76 32.87
CA TYR A 71 3.17 26.27 31.52
C TYR A 71 3.76 24.87 31.35
N CYS A 72 2.91 23.93 30.97
CA CYS A 72 3.25 22.57 30.59
C CYS A 72 2.52 22.18 29.32
N SER A 73 2.82 21.00 28.81
CA SER A 73 2.06 20.36 27.75
C SER A 73 1.10 19.33 28.33
N GLY A 74 0.14 18.90 27.53
CA GLY A 74 -0.72 17.77 27.86
C GLY A 74 -1.33 17.17 26.61
N THR A 75 -1.84 15.95 26.75
CA THR A 75 -2.51 15.22 25.68
C THR A 75 -3.94 14.91 26.11
N TRP A 76 -4.91 15.38 25.33
CA TRP A 76 -6.31 15.06 25.49
C TRP A 76 -6.54 13.56 25.29
N LEU A 77 -7.06 12.88 26.31
CA LEU A 77 -7.37 11.45 26.31
C LEU A 77 -8.83 11.15 25.99
N GLY A 78 -9.62 12.14 25.57
CA GLY A 78 -11.07 12.04 25.46
C GLY A 78 -11.81 12.97 26.43
N SER A 79 -13.12 13.09 26.23
CA SER A 79 -14.03 13.82 27.11
C SER A 79 -15.27 13.00 27.41
N ASP A 80 -15.94 13.29 28.53
CA ASP A 80 -17.35 12.98 28.73
C ASP A 80 -18.23 14.20 28.36
N ASN A 81 -19.51 14.18 28.75
CA ASN A 81 -20.46 15.26 28.49
C ASN A 81 -20.12 16.58 29.22
N THR A 82 -19.25 16.54 30.22
CA THR A 82 -19.02 17.61 31.21
C THR A 82 -17.55 17.91 31.47
N HIS A 83 -16.65 16.94 31.25
CA HIS A 83 -15.22 17.08 31.53
C HIS A 83 -14.36 16.52 30.40
N SER A 84 -13.22 17.16 30.17
CA SER A 84 -12.12 16.64 29.35
C SER A 84 -11.05 16.05 30.25
N TYR A 85 -10.45 14.95 29.81
CA TYR A 85 -9.40 14.22 30.54
C TYR A 85 -8.06 14.50 29.87
N ILE A 86 -7.17 15.23 30.54
CA ILE A 86 -5.87 15.62 29.98
C ILE A 86 -4.76 14.86 30.68
N LEU A 87 -4.02 14.04 29.94
CA LEU A 87 -2.76 13.43 30.37
C LEU A 87 -1.69 14.53 30.46
N THR A 88 -0.98 14.59 31.59
CA THR A 88 0.16 15.48 31.78
C THR A 88 1.14 14.90 32.81
N ALA A 89 2.17 15.64 33.19
CA ALA A 89 3.13 15.22 34.20
C ALA A 89 2.65 15.59 35.61
N ALA A 90 3.01 14.81 36.62
CA ALA A 90 2.58 15.07 38.00
C ALA A 90 3.17 16.37 38.55
N HIS A 91 4.40 16.72 38.17
CA HIS A 91 5.04 17.98 38.57
C HIS A 91 4.40 19.24 37.93
N CYS A 92 3.62 19.12 36.86
CA CYS A 92 2.89 20.23 36.24
C CYS A 92 1.64 20.66 37.05
N LEU A 93 1.16 19.78 37.92
CA LEU A 93 -0.03 19.93 38.73
C LEU A 93 0.31 19.85 40.23
N ALA A 94 -0.69 19.75 41.08
CA ALA A 94 -0.53 19.54 42.53
C ALA A 94 -0.03 18.12 42.92
N GLY A 95 0.81 17.46 42.12
CA GLY A 95 1.21 16.05 42.28
C GLY A 95 1.95 15.68 43.57
N ALA A 96 2.39 16.69 44.35
CA ALA A 96 2.93 16.50 45.69
C ALA A 96 1.86 16.26 46.78
N GLN A 97 0.57 16.41 46.46
CA GLN A 97 -0.53 16.35 47.46
C GLN A 97 -1.15 14.94 47.65
N GLY A 98 -0.59 13.90 47.01
CA GLY A 98 -1.02 12.51 47.18
C GLY A 98 -1.39 11.84 45.85
N THR A 99 -2.41 10.97 45.87
CA THR A 99 -2.92 10.28 44.67
C THR A 99 -4.07 11.03 43.97
N GLU A 100 -4.67 12.01 44.64
CA GLU A 100 -5.75 12.85 44.09
C GLU A 100 -5.71 14.25 44.72
N PHE A 101 -6.03 15.29 43.94
CA PHE A 101 -6.28 16.63 44.44
C PHE A 101 -7.42 17.31 43.67
N THR A 102 -8.42 17.85 44.38
CA THR A 102 -9.47 18.70 43.81
C THR A 102 -9.32 20.12 44.34
N GLY A 103 -9.36 21.12 43.45
CA GLY A 103 -9.27 22.54 43.83
C GLY A 103 -8.26 23.36 43.03
N GLN A 104 -7.45 22.74 42.16
CA GLN A 104 -6.57 23.48 41.26
C GLN A 104 -7.37 24.07 40.11
N TYR A 105 -7.13 25.34 39.74
CA TYR A 105 -7.61 25.85 38.47
C TYR A 105 -6.65 25.40 37.37
N VAL A 106 -7.17 24.73 36.34
CA VAL A 106 -6.39 24.24 35.19
C VAL A 106 -7.12 24.63 33.91
N SER A 107 -6.37 24.99 32.86
CA SER A 107 -6.90 25.16 31.50
C SER A 107 -6.05 24.43 30.47
N PHE A 108 -6.72 23.96 29.40
CA PHE A 108 -6.13 23.25 28.27
C PHE A 108 -6.45 23.97 26.95
N LYS A 109 -5.45 24.23 26.11
CA LYS A 109 -5.57 25.08 24.91
C LYS A 109 -4.89 24.49 23.66
N LYS A 110 -5.49 24.70 22.49
CA LYS A 110 -4.86 24.47 21.17
C LYS A 110 -3.77 25.54 20.89
N GLN A 111 -2.96 25.32 19.85
CA GLN A 111 -1.85 26.19 19.43
C GLN A 111 -2.29 27.61 19.00
N ASP A 112 -3.50 27.74 18.47
CA ASP A 112 -4.17 29.00 18.14
C ASP A 112 -4.63 29.81 19.39
N GLY A 113 -4.53 29.21 20.58
CA GLY A 113 -5.00 29.77 21.85
C GLY A 113 -6.44 29.37 22.23
N THR A 114 -7.15 28.61 21.38
CA THR A 114 -8.52 28.15 21.63
C THR A 114 -8.57 27.28 22.89
N VAL A 115 -9.40 27.66 23.86
CA VAL A 115 -9.51 26.98 25.16
C VAL A 115 -10.55 25.86 25.06
N LEU A 116 -10.10 24.60 25.16
CA LEU A 116 -10.97 23.42 25.04
C LEU A 116 -11.55 22.98 26.40
N ALA A 117 -10.81 23.20 27.48
CA ALA A 117 -11.28 22.93 28.84
C ALA A 117 -10.68 23.94 29.82
N ALA A 118 -11.47 24.42 30.79
CA ALA A 118 -10.98 25.31 31.83
C ALA A 118 -11.89 25.31 33.06
N GLY A 119 -11.30 25.23 34.26
CA GLY A 119 -12.03 25.35 35.51
C GLY A 119 -11.28 24.77 36.70
N ILE A 120 -11.99 24.61 37.81
CA ILE A 120 -11.50 23.81 38.95
C ILE A 120 -11.48 22.35 38.52
N SER A 121 -10.31 21.72 38.56
CA SER A 121 -10.11 20.33 38.18
C SER A 121 -10.04 19.40 39.38
N THR A 122 -10.34 18.12 39.12
CA THR A 122 -9.89 16.99 39.93
C THR A 122 -8.69 16.36 39.21
N ASN A 123 -7.56 16.30 39.90
CA ASN A 123 -6.30 15.81 39.35
C ASN A 123 -5.94 14.48 40.01
N TYR A 124 -5.67 13.47 39.21
CA TYR A 124 -5.28 12.13 39.67
C TYR A 124 -3.79 11.90 39.43
N PHE A 125 -3.12 11.22 40.36
CA PHE A 125 -1.68 11.00 40.36
C PHE A 125 -1.32 9.54 40.67
N ARG A 126 -0.12 9.14 40.26
CA ARG A 126 0.59 7.99 40.84
C ARG A 126 1.72 8.55 41.69
N ASN A 127 1.68 8.34 43.01
CA ASN A 127 2.63 8.85 44.02
C ASN A 127 3.97 9.32 43.42
N PHE A 128 4.14 10.64 43.30
CA PHE A 128 5.25 11.22 42.56
C PHE A 128 6.59 10.94 43.24
N THR A 129 7.44 10.15 42.58
CA THR A 129 8.77 9.74 43.07
C THR A 129 9.85 9.93 41.99
N GLY A 130 9.69 10.93 41.12
CA GLY A 130 10.50 11.12 39.90
C GLY A 130 9.91 10.38 38.68
N CYS A 131 10.67 10.37 37.56
CA CYS A 131 10.16 9.98 36.22
C CYS A 131 9.27 8.73 36.21
N SER A 132 9.65 7.67 36.92
CA SER A 132 8.91 6.39 36.93
C SER A 132 7.42 6.48 37.26
N ASN A 133 6.96 7.58 37.89
CA ASN A 133 5.59 7.87 38.30
C ASN A 133 5.20 9.35 38.02
N ASP A 134 5.92 10.08 37.18
CA ASP A 134 5.65 11.50 36.91
C ASP A 134 4.51 11.70 35.89
N ILE A 135 3.35 11.15 36.21
CA ILE A 135 2.18 11.04 35.35
C ILE A 135 0.92 11.44 36.11
N ALA A 136 0.08 12.23 35.46
CA ALA A 136 -1.15 12.75 36.03
C ALA A 136 -2.26 12.82 34.97
N VAL A 137 -3.50 12.80 35.46
CA VAL A 137 -4.68 13.13 34.65
C VAL A 137 -5.39 14.30 35.30
N ALA A 138 -5.55 15.40 34.58
CA ALA A 138 -6.45 16.48 34.96
C ALA A 138 -7.84 16.22 34.36
N LYS A 139 -8.84 16.03 35.22
CA LYS A 139 -10.27 16.07 34.84
C LYS A 139 -10.74 17.50 34.96
N ILE A 140 -10.86 18.19 33.81
CA ILE A 140 -11.11 19.63 33.72
C ILE A 140 -12.53 19.85 33.16
N PRO A 141 -13.33 20.81 33.65
CA PRO A 141 -14.60 21.19 33.03
C PRO A 141 -14.43 21.50 31.53
N LYS A 142 -15.22 20.81 30.71
CA LYS A 142 -15.19 20.85 29.24
C LYS A 142 -15.83 22.14 28.71
N LEU A 143 -15.21 22.71 27.67
CA LEU A 143 -15.80 23.77 26.85
C LEU A 143 -16.04 23.29 25.42
N ALA A 144 -15.10 22.55 24.83
CA ALA A 144 -15.17 21.94 23.51
C ALA A 144 -14.27 20.69 23.45
N ASP A 145 -14.50 19.83 22.46
CA ASP A 145 -13.53 18.79 22.07
C ASP A 145 -12.55 19.34 21.02
N PRO A 146 -11.33 18.80 20.91
CA PRO A 146 -10.42 19.15 19.83
C PRO A 146 -10.98 18.68 18.48
N THR A 147 -10.99 19.59 17.50
CA THR A 147 -11.39 19.30 16.12
C THR A 147 -10.22 19.32 15.13
N ASP A 148 -10.43 18.68 13.99
CA ASP A 148 -9.64 18.80 12.76
C ASP A 148 -9.91 20.15 12.04
N ASP A 149 -9.44 20.27 10.80
CA ASP A 149 -9.56 21.48 9.98
C ASP A 149 -10.95 21.58 9.30
N GLU A 150 -11.63 20.44 9.12
CA GLU A 150 -13.02 20.31 8.66
C GLU A 150 -14.04 20.67 9.76
N GLY A 151 -13.64 20.59 11.03
CA GLY A 151 -14.45 20.90 12.21
C GLY A 151 -15.06 19.68 12.90
N GLU A 152 -14.71 18.47 12.47
CA GLU A 152 -15.11 17.21 13.11
C GLU A 152 -14.21 16.92 14.32
N ILE A 153 -14.71 16.14 15.29
CA ILE A 153 -13.96 15.81 16.50
C ILE A 153 -12.85 14.82 16.15
N ILE A 154 -11.59 15.16 16.46
CA ILE A 154 -10.46 14.29 16.13
C ILE A 154 -10.56 12.93 16.81
N LYS A 155 -9.97 11.92 16.17
CA LYS A 155 -9.86 10.58 16.76
C LYS A 155 -9.12 10.63 18.09
N GLN A 156 -9.67 9.94 19.08
CA GLN A 156 -9.10 9.82 20.41
C GLN A 156 -7.73 9.12 20.36
N PRO A 157 -6.69 9.65 21.04
CA PRO A 157 -5.38 9.02 21.09
C PRO A 157 -5.39 7.58 21.59
N LEU A 158 -4.62 6.74 20.91
CA LEU A 158 -4.34 5.37 21.31
C LEU A 158 -3.15 5.33 22.27
N LEU A 159 -3.34 4.72 23.44
CA LEU A 159 -2.28 4.56 24.43
C LEU A 159 -1.60 3.19 24.34
N ASP A 160 -0.28 3.17 24.54
CA ASP A 160 0.47 1.93 24.72
C ASP A 160 0.06 1.27 26.04
N ASN A 161 -0.32 0.00 25.98
CA ASN A 161 -0.71 -0.82 27.12
C ASN A 161 0.32 -1.92 27.45
N LYS A 162 1.37 -2.08 26.63
CA LYS A 162 2.33 -3.19 26.74
C LYS A 162 3.75 -2.72 26.41
N LEU A 163 4.50 -2.38 27.46
CA LEU A 163 5.89 -1.92 27.36
C LEU A 163 6.79 -2.94 26.65
N ASN A 164 7.02 -2.74 25.36
CA ASN A 164 7.90 -3.58 24.56
C ASN A 164 9.32 -3.00 24.52
N LYS A 165 10.26 -3.62 25.23
CA LYS A 165 11.68 -3.21 25.21
C LYS A 165 12.37 -3.45 23.86
N ASN A 166 11.81 -4.29 22.98
CA ASN A 166 12.32 -4.47 21.62
C ASN A 166 11.89 -3.32 20.69
N SER A 167 10.97 -2.45 21.13
CA SER A 167 10.61 -1.19 20.46
C SER A 167 11.48 0.00 20.90
N LEU A 168 12.49 -0.23 21.74
CA LEU A 168 13.59 0.74 21.89
C LEU A 168 14.29 0.90 20.53
N LEU A 169 14.81 2.10 20.26
CA LEU A 169 15.35 2.55 18.98
C LEU A 169 14.35 2.71 17.82
N GLN A 170 13.06 2.41 17.99
CA GLN A 170 12.05 2.77 16.98
C GLN A 170 11.89 4.30 16.88
N PRO A 171 11.60 4.84 15.66
CA PRO A 171 11.31 6.25 15.47
C PRO A 171 10.20 6.72 16.41
N THR A 172 10.43 7.85 17.05
CA THR A 172 9.58 8.41 18.11
C THR A 172 9.35 9.89 17.84
N ILE A 173 8.09 10.31 17.76
CA ILE A 173 7.73 11.70 17.53
C ILE A 173 7.52 12.38 18.89
N LEU A 174 8.16 13.55 19.04
CA LEU A 174 7.95 14.48 20.13
C LEU A 174 7.13 15.66 19.61
N THR A 175 6.19 16.14 20.43
CA THR A 175 5.51 17.43 20.25
C THR A 175 5.19 18.00 21.63
N GLY A 176 4.97 19.30 21.77
CA GLY A 176 4.76 19.94 23.08
C GLY A 176 4.56 21.46 22.98
N PHE A 177 4.86 22.17 24.05
CA PHE A 177 4.69 23.63 24.23
C PHE A 177 5.82 24.27 25.12
N GLY A 178 6.99 23.62 25.32
CA GLY A 178 8.14 24.13 26.10
C GLY A 178 9.44 24.45 25.36
N TYR A 179 10.15 25.50 25.80
CA TYR A 179 11.19 26.29 25.09
C TYR A 179 11.91 25.65 23.89
N PHE A 180 12.18 26.46 22.85
CA PHE A 180 12.99 26.04 21.70
C PHE A 180 14.39 26.61 21.72
N GLY A 181 15.30 25.82 21.19
CA GLY A 181 16.72 26.08 21.28
C GLY A 181 17.55 24.95 20.72
N THR A 182 18.83 25.23 20.48
CA THR A 182 19.80 24.25 20.00
C THR A 182 20.77 23.86 21.10
N ARG A 183 21.59 22.82 20.84
CA ARG A 183 22.59 22.36 21.82
C ARG A 183 23.70 23.39 22.06
N THR A 184 24.12 24.10 21.02
CA THR A 184 25.15 25.16 21.12
C THR A 184 24.58 26.52 21.51
N LEU A 185 23.45 26.94 20.92
CA LEU A 185 22.90 28.29 21.15
C LEU A 185 22.07 28.39 22.44
N GLY A 186 21.70 27.26 23.03
CA GLY A 186 20.76 27.23 24.16
C GLY A 186 19.37 27.66 23.71
N GLN A 187 18.61 28.27 24.63
CA GLN A 187 17.26 28.73 24.35
C GLN A 187 17.28 29.90 23.36
N LEU A 188 16.53 29.75 22.27
CA LEU A 188 16.36 30.74 21.21
C LEU A 188 14.95 31.33 21.18
N ASP A 189 13.95 30.59 21.66
CA ASP A 189 12.56 31.03 21.66
C ASP A 189 11.77 30.50 22.86
N TYR A 190 10.65 31.16 23.13
CA TYR A 190 9.74 30.86 24.22
C TYR A 190 8.45 30.17 23.77
N ASN A 191 7.65 30.74 22.81
CA ASN A 191 6.16 30.74 22.88
C ASN A 191 5.14 30.44 21.64
N ALA A 192 4.72 29.18 21.26
CA ALA A 192 3.48 28.60 20.55
C ALA A 192 3.19 27.01 20.43
N LYS A 193 3.78 26.10 19.57
CA LYS A 193 3.80 24.56 19.56
C LYS A 193 4.70 23.97 18.42
N ARG A 194 5.49 22.89 18.59
CA ARG A 194 6.33 22.27 17.51
C ARG A 194 6.36 20.73 17.50
N LYS A 195 6.96 20.14 16.44
CA LYS A 195 7.18 18.70 16.24
C LYS A 195 8.66 18.38 16.03
N GLY A 196 9.13 17.26 16.57
CA GLY A 196 10.50 16.77 16.38
C GLY A 196 10.62 15.26 16.39
N ASP A 197 11.65 14.74 15.75
CA ASP A 197 11.89 13.29 15.61
C ASP A 197 13.08 12.85 16.47
N GLY A 198 12.88 11.80 17.26
CA GLY A 198 13.83 11.25 18.21
C GLY A 198 13.69 9.74 18.31
N HIS A 199 14.63 9.06 18.96
CA HIS A 199 14.55 7.62 19.21
C HIS A 199 14.72 7.36 20.70
N ILE A 200 13.87 6.51 21.30
CA ILE A 200 14.06 6.06 22.68
C ILE A 200 15.31 5.17 22.72
N ARG A 201 16.39 5.65 23.32
CA ARG A 201 17.70 4.98 23.37
C ARG A 201 17.80 4.00 24.54
N TYR A 202 17.20 4.34 25.68
CA TYR A 202 17.33 3.56 26.91
C TYR A 202 15.99 3.41 27.64
N TYR A 203 15.87 2.34 28.41
CA TYR A 203 14.87 2.21 29.46
C TYR A 203 15.62 2.06 30.79
N ASP A 204 15.71 3.15 31.54
CA ASP A 204 16.56 3.27 32.72
C ASP A 204 15.78 3.87 33.90
N HIS A 205 15.99 3.36 35.12
CA HIS A 205 15.23 3.72 36.32
C HIS A 205 13.69 3.81 36.11
N HIS A 206 13.15 2.92 35.26
CA HIS A 206 11.75 2.87 34.82
C HIS A 206 11.25 4.07 33.98
N CYS A 207 12.17 4.83 33.40
CA CYS A 207 11.97 5.95 32.50
C CYS A 207 12.38 5.57 31.07
N LEU A 208 11.65 6.03 30.05
CA LEU A 208 12.07 5.97 28.65
C LEU A 208 12.98 7.18 28.39
N VAL A 209 14.17 6.98 27.85
CA VAL A 209 15.14 8.07 27.62
C VAL A 209 15.47 8.17 26.14
N ASN A 210 15.22 9.32 25.53
CA ASN A 210 15.67 9.65 24.17
C ASN A 210 16.92 10.53 24.21
N ARG A 211 17.60 10.65 23.07
CA ARG A 211 18.75 11.53 22.89
C ARG A 211 18.80 12.11 21.48
N ALA A 212 19.03 13.41 21.39
CA ALA A 212 19.40 14.08 20.15
C ALA A 212 20.87 13.80 19.79
N ILE A 213 21.10 13.32 18.57
CA ILE A 213 22.42 12.88 18.07
C ILE A 213 22.66 13.56 16.71
N GLU A 214 23.79 14.24 16.58
CA GLU A 214 24.14 14.96 15.35
C GLU A 214 24.15 14.05 14.11
N ASN A 215 23.65 14.56 12.98
CA ASN A 215 23.61 13.88 11.69
C ASN A 215 22.86 12.52 11.71
N THR A 216 21.77 12.43 12.48
CA THR A 216 20.88 11.26 12.51
C THR A 216 19.40 11.67 12.45
N ASP A 217 18.54 10.68 12.19
CA ASP A 217 17.08 10.73 12.33
C ASP A 217 16.62 11.06 13.77
N SER A 218 17.41 10.67 14.77
CA SER A 218 17.18 10.97 16.19
C SER A 218 17.74 12.34 16.59
N TRP A 219 17.14 13.44 16.10
CA TRP A 219 17.68 14.80 16.26
C TRP A 219 17.00 15.68 17.32
N ALA A 220 15.81 15.30 17.80
CA ALA A 220 15.02 16.09 18.77
C ALA A 220 15.08 15.55 20.21
N PHE A 221 14.87 16.47 21.15
CA PHE A 221 14.64 16.19 22.56
C PHE A 221 13.61 17.14 23.15
N ALA A 222 12.88 16.71 24.18
CA ALA A 222 11.95 17.56 24.90
C ALA A 222 12.71 18.51 25.83
N SER A 223 12.17 19.72 26.01
CA SER A 223 12.75 20.76 26.85
C SER A 223 11.81 21.15 28.02
N SER A 224 12.18 22.19 28.77
CA SER A 224 11.34 22.73 29.85
C SER A 224 10.01 23.29 29.32
N GLY A 225 8.90 22.69 29.74
CA GLY A 225 7.53 23.04 29.32
C GLY A 225 6.90 22.03 28.34
N ASP A 226 7.71 21.16 27.72
CA ASP A 226 7.20 19.98 26.99
C ASP A 226 6.70 18.89 27.96
N SER A 227 7.04 19.04 29.26
CA SER A 227 6.51 18.26 30.37
C SER A 227 5.02 18.00 30.24
N GLY A 228 4.63 16.73 30.36
CA GLY A 228 3.26 16.27 30.24
C GLY A 228 2.78 15.94 28.83
N SER A 229 3.51 16.31 27.78
CA SER A 229 3.15 15.87 26.43
C SER A 229 3.38 14.38 26.23
N ALA A 230 2.51 13.72 25.46
CA ALA A 230 2.77 12.40 24.94
C ALA A 230 3.90 12.38 23.90
N ILE A 231 4.73 11.34 23.94
CA ILE A 231 5.61 10.92 22.84
C ILE A 231 5.03 9.71 22.12
N TRP A 232 5.18 9.68 20.81
CA TRP A 232 4.42 8.80 19.92
C TRP A 232 5.35 7.85 19.17
N GLN A 233 4.94 6.59 19.01
CA GLN A 233 5.58 5.66 18.08
C GLN A 233 4.53 5.08 17.14
N GLN A 234 4.94 4.82 15.89
CA GLN A 234 4.14 4.04 14.96
C GLN A 234 4.05 2.57 15.47
N ARG A 235 2.86 2.00 15.42
CA ARG A 235 2.55 0.59 15.71
C ARG A 235 1.55 0.11 14.66
N ASN A 236 2.00 -0.74 13.74
CA ASN A 236 1.27 -1.07 12.51
C ASN A 236 0.89 0.23 11.78
N GLU A 237 -0.39 0.47 11.48
CA GLU A 237 -0.86 1.70 10.84
C GLU A 237 -1.18 2.85 11.81
N HIS A 238 -1.11 2.62 13.12
CA HIS A 238 -1.55 3.58 14.12
C HIS A 238 -0.40 4.30 14.84
N GLN A 239 -0.64 5.58 15.15
CA GLN A 239 0.21 6.36 16.05
C GLN A 239 -0.23 6.12 17.50
N VAL A 240 0.70 5.66 18.33
CA VAL A 240 0.42 5.25 19.71
C VAL A 240 1.28 6.06 20.68
N ALA A 241 0.65 6.66 21.68
CA ALA A 241 1.33 7.36 22.77
C ALA A 241 2.00 6.35 23.70
N VAL A 242 3.33 6.32 23.69
CA VAL A 242 4.14 5.34 24.46
C VAL A 242 4.68 5.91 25.78
N GLY A 243 4.79 7.22 25.91
CA GLY A 243 5.32 7.86 27.11
C GLY A 243 4.88 9.31 27.31
N VAL A 244 5.05 9.82 28.53
CA VAL A 244 4.74 11.21 28.93
C VAL A 244 6.04 11.94 29.29
N THR A 245 6.36 13.05 28.64
CA THR A 245 7.56 13.85 28.95
C THR A 245 7.59 14.28 30.42
N SER A 246 8.71 14.02 31.10
CA SER A 246 8.89 14.25 32.55
C SER A 246 10.07 15.18 32.84
N TRP A 247 11.23 14.95 32.22
CA TRP A 247 12.43 15.75 32.48
C TRP A 247 13.33 15.86 31.26
N TRP A 248 14.31 16.75 31.34
CA TRP A 248 15.34 16.96 30.34
C TRP A 248 16.68 17.27 31.01
N TYR A 249 17.79 17.03 30.31
CA TYR A 249 19.15 17.18 30.86
C TYR A 249 19.93 18.34 30.21
N GLY A 250 19.25 19.47 29.99
CA GLY A 250 19.86 20.70 29.48
C GLY A 250 20.23 20.67 27.99
N TRP A 251 20.40 21.86 27.43
CA TRP A 251 20.70 22.08 26.01
C TRP A 251 21.94 21.30 25.55
N TYR A 252 23.03 21.41 26.30
CA TYR A 252 24.32 20.81 25.93
C TYR A 252 24.25 19.28 25.73
N HIS A 253 23.51 18.55 26.57
CA HIS A 253 23.50 17.09 26.50
C HIS A 253 22.44 16.54 25.55
N GLY A 254 21.30 17.23 25.37
CA GLY A 254 20.26 16.83 24.41
C GLY A 254 19.52 15.53 24.77
N TYR A 255 19.27 15.29 26.06
CA TYR A 255 18.47 14.14 26.54
C TYR A 255 17.15 14.62 27.15
N SER A 256 16.11 13.79 26.99
CA SER A 256 14.89 13.87 27.80
C SER A 256 14.44 12.49 28.27
N GLY A 257 13.63 12.50 29.33
CA GLY A 257 13.06 11.32 29.95
C GLY A 257 11.53 11.40 29.97
N HIS A 258 10.90 10.26 29.70
CA HIS A 258 9.46 10.13 29.55
C HIS A 258 8.94 8.93 30.37
N VAL A 259 7.82 9.12 31.06
CA VAL A 259 7.14 8.08 31.84
C VAL A 259 6.49 7.07 30.88
N PRO A 260 6.81 5.77 30.92
CA PRO A 260 6.19 4.78 30.04
C PRO A 260 4.70 4.59 30.37
N ILE A 261 3.81 4.96 29.44
CA ILE A 261 2.35 4.94 29.64
C ILE A 261 1.84 3.53 29.96
N ALA A 262 2.38 2.51 29.30
CA ALA A 262 2.03 1.11 29.50
C ALA A 262 2.20 0.60 30.95
N ARG A 263 3.08 1.19 31.77
CA ARG A 263 3.22 0.82 33.20
C ARG A 263 2.07 1.35 34.07
N HIS A 264 1.26 2.25 33.54
CA HIS A 264 0.21 2.97 34.24
C HIS A 264 -1.18 2.73 33.65
N ILE A 265 -1.30 1.85 32.65
CA ILE A 265 -2.51 1.74 31.83
C ILE A 265 -3.76 1.29 32.61
N ASP A 266 -3.63 0.35 33.54
CA ASP A 266 -4.77 -0.09 34.38
C ASP A 266 -5.29 1.05 35.27
N TRP A 267 -4.38 1.90 35.75
CA TRP A 267 -4.76 3.10 36.50
C TRP A 267 -5.39 4.16 35.60
N LEU A 268 -4.85 4.39 34.40
CA LEU A 268 -5.46 5.28 33.42
C LEU A 268 -6.89 4.83 33.08
N LYS A 269 -7.13 3.53 32.88
CA LYS A 269 -8.48 2.96 32.71
C LYS A 269 -9.37 3.18 33.93
N SER A 270 -8.82 3.21 35.15
CA SER A 270 -9.58 3.49 36.38
C SER A 270 -9.98 4.96 36.59
N VAL A 271 -9.23 5.92 36.02
CA VAL A 271 -9.49 7.38 36.20
C VAL A 271 -9.98 8.09 34.93
N VAL A 272 -9.83 7.48 33.75
CA VAL A 272 -10.35 7.94 32.46
C VAL A 272 -11.23 6.84 31.85
N PRO A 273 -12.55 6.83 32.14
CA PRO A 273 -13.45 5.75 31.68
C PRO A 273 -13.54 5.61 30.15
N VAL A 274 -13.19 6.67 29.41
CA VAL A 274 -13.26 6.72 27.94
C VAL A 274 -11.97 6.25 27.25
N VAL A 275 -10.87 6.03 27.98
CA VAL A 275 -9.53 5.87 27.38
C VAL A 275 -9.44 4.71 26.38
N LYS A 276 -8.67 4.93 25.30
CA LYS A 276 -8.41 3.93 24.26
C LYS A 276 -6.96 3.47 24.29
N THR A 277 -6.76 2.17 24.10
CA THR A 277 -5.44 1.54 23.99
C THR A 277 -5.29 0.84 22.65
N ILE A 278 -4.07 0.43 22.31
CA ILE A 278 -3.81 -0.32 21.07
C ILE A 278 -4.64 -1.62 20.96
N ASP A 279 -5.01 -2.27 22.07
CA ASP A 279 -5.89 -3.45 22.06
C ASP A 279 -7.40 -3.09 22.00
N ASP A 280 -7.76 -1.81 22.20
CA ASP A 280 -9.14 -1.32 22.01
C ASP A 280 -9.40 -0.90 20.55
N ILE A 281 -8.38 -1.00 19.69
CA ILE A 281 -8.54 -1.15 18.26
C ILE A 281 -9.16 -2.53 18.07
N SER A 282 -10.47 -2.58 17.82
CA SER A 282 -11.09 -3.78 17.24
C SER A 282 -10.17 -4.24 16.11
N PRO A 283 -9.74 -5.52 16.04
CA PRO A 283 -8.92 -5.98 14.92
C PRO A 283 -9.65 -5.53 13.67
N GLU A 284 -9.03 -4.61 12.92
CA GLU A 284 -9.72 -3.99 11.80
C GLU A 284 -10.17 -5.14 10.92
N ILE A 285 -11.49 -5.25 10.72
CA ILE A 285 -12.03 -6.16 9.71
C ILE A 285 -11.24 -5.74 8.47
N PRO A 286 -10.35 -6.60 7.95
CA PRO A 286 -9.28 -6.13 7.09
C PRO A 286 -9.95 -5.35 5.98
N VAL A 287 -9.66 -4.05 5.93
CA VAL A 287 -10.10 -3.21 4.82
C VAL A 287 -9.59 -3.96 3.62
N GLU A 288 -10.49 -4.41 2.74
CA GLU A 288 -10.08 -5.12 1.52
C GLU A 288 -9.24 -4.14 0.72
N GLU A 289 -7.91 -4.20 0.92
CA GLU A 289 -6.94 -3.39 0.23
C GLU A 289 -7.22 -3.56 -1.25
N THR A 290 -7.69 -2.46 -1.86
CA THR A 290 -8.19 -2.33 -3.24
C THR A 290 -7.88 -3.56 -4.09
N GLN A 291 -8.74 -4.58 -4.02
CA GLN A 291 -8.55 -5.82 -4.75
C GLN A 291 -8.40 -5.46 -6.22
N TRP A 292 -7.26 -5.86 -6.82
CA TRP A 292 -6.90 -5.46 -8.17
C TRP A 292 -8.05 -5.80 -9.11
N LEU A 293 -8.74 -4.78 -9.65
CA LEU A 293 -9.96 -5.00 -10.41
C LEU A 293 -9.64 -5.20 -11.89
N LEU A 294 -9.87 -6.41 -12.39
CA LEU A 294 -9.68 -6.78 -13.78
C LEU A 294 -10.97 -6.59 -14.56
N THR A 295 -10.91 -5.74 -15.57
CA THR A 295 -11.99 -5.51 -16.54
C THR A 295 -11.52 -5.93 -17.95
N GLU A 296 -12.42 -5.85 -18.92
CA GLU A 296 -12.12 -6.07 -20.33
C GLU A 296 -11.32 -4.95 -21.00
N GLU A 297 -11.24 -3.77 -20.40
CA GLU A 297 -10.70 -2.56 -21.05
C GLU A 297 -9.18 -2.41 -20.92
N LEU A 298 -8.62 -2.70 -19.74
CA LEU A 298 -7.22 -2.40 -19.41
C LEU A 298 -6.53 -3.54 -18.66
N PRO A 299 -5.24 -3.78 -18.93
CA PRO A 299 -4.44 -4.68 -18.12
C PRO A 299 -4.21 -4.07 -16.73
N ILE A 300 -4.28 -4.91 -15.70
CA ILE A 300 -3.69 -4.58 -14.39
C ILE A 300 -2.18 -4.68 -14.52
N GLU A 301 -1.43 -3.73 -13.95
CA GLU A 301 -0.01 -3.89 -13.62
C GLU A 301 0.22 -3.60 -12.13
N THR A 302 0.73 -4.57 -11.37
CA THR A 302 1.00 -4.37 -9.94
C THR A 302 2.17 -3.43 -9.70
N THR A 303 2.27 -2.92 -8.48
CA THR A 303 3.53 -2.36 -7.95
C THR A 303 4.65 -3.42 -7.93
N PRO A 304 5.93 -3.01 -7.81
CA PRO A 304 7.06 -3.94 -7.72
C PRO A 304 7.06 -4.86 -6.48
N LEU A 305 6.38 -6.01 -6.57
CA LEU A 305 6.29 -7.02 -5.51
C LEU A 305 7.64 -7.68 -5.14
N GLU A 306 8.72 -7.37 -5.87
CA GLU A 306 10.09 -7.82 -5.60
C GLU A 306 10.93 -6.83 -4.79
N GLN A 307 10.45 -5.61 -4.52
CA GLN A 307 11.29 -4.52 -4.04
C GLN A 307 12.08 -4.84 -2.76
N ASP A 308 11.46 -5.56 -1.82
CA ASP A 308 12.04 -5.92 -0.52
C ASP A 308 12.41 -7.41 -0.40
N VAL A 309 12.34 -8.16 -1.51
CA VAL A 309 12.60 -9.61 -1.52
C VAL A 309 14.06 -9.90 -1.86
N ARG A 310 14.70 -10.79 -1.09
CA ARG A 310 16.03 -11.28 -1.45
C ARG A 310 15.92 -12.18 -2.70
N GLY A 311 16.50 -11.73 -3.81
CA GLY A 311 16.47 -12.46 -5.08
C GLY A 311 15.20 -12.16 -5.88
N SER A 312 14.70 -13.12 -6.65
CA SER A 312 13.54 -12.97 -7.52
C SER A 312 12.38 -13.89 -7.12
N VAL A 313 11.15 -13.39 -7.30
CA VAL A 313 9.93 -14.16 -7.09
C VAL A 313 9.47 -14.89 -8.35
N TYR A 314 8.43 -15.70 -8.19
CA TYR A 314 7.62 -16.27 -9.26
C TYR A 314 6.18 -16.43 -8.75
N TYR A 315 5.22 -16.43 -9.67
CA TYR A 315 3.80 -16.59 -9.37
C TYR A 315 3.31 -17.99 -9.76
N ILE A 316 2.52 -18.62 -8.89
CA ILE A 316 1.83 -19.89 -9.15
C ILE A 316 0.34 -19.77 -8.82
N SER A 317 -0.48 -20.69 -9.34
CA SER A 317 -1.92 -20.74 -9.08
C SER A 317 -2.24 -20.70 -7.58
N GLY A 318 -3.15 -19.80 -7.19
CA GLY A 318 -3.75 -19.73 -5.87
C GLY A 318 -5.23 -20.11 -5.89
N GLN A 319 -6.05 -19.39 -5.14
CA GLN A 319 -7.50 -19.62 -5.04
C GLN A 319 -8.20 -19.30 -6.36
N ASN A 320 -9.24 -20.08 -6.67
CA ASN A 320 -10.10 -19.98 -7.86
C ASN A 320 -9.36 -20.01 -9.22
N ILE A 321 -8.06 -20.32 -9.28
CA ILE A 321 -7.38 -20.62 -10.53
C ILE A 321 -7.54 -22.12 -10.82
N VAL A 322 -8.53 -22.44 -11.65
CA VAL A 322 -8.85 -23.81 -12.09
C VAL A 322 -7.84 -24.37 -13.11
N ASP A 323 -7.00 -23.51 -13.68
CA ASP A 323 -6.05 -23.85 -14.73
C ASP A 323 -4.87 -22.87 -14.67
N GLY A 324 -3.63 -23.33 -14.50
CA GLY A 324 -2.51 -22.41 -14.42
C GLY A 324 -1.19 -23.03 -13.93
N PRO A 325 -0.14 -22.21 -13.76
CA PRO A 325 1.18 -22.72 -13.39
C PRO A 325 1.23 -23.14 -11.92
N SER A 326 1.40 -24.43 -11.64
CA SER A 326 1.57 -24.97 -10.27
C SER A 326 3.02 -24.94 -9.75
N ARG A 327 4.01 -24.65 -10.62
CA ARG A 327 5.45 -24.68 -10.28
C ARG A 327 6.25 -23.60 -11.00
N TYR A 328 7.39 -23.24 -10.43
CA TYR A 328 8.33 -22.31 -11.06
C TYR A 328 9.00 -22.90 -12.31
N ILE A 329 9.49 -22.02 -13.17
CA ILE A 329 10.43 -22.32 -14.24
C ILE A 329 11.65 -21.40 -14.16
N TRP A 330 12.75 -21.79 -14.80
CA TRP A 330 13.95 -20.97 -14.94
C TRP A 330 14.37 -20.92 -16.40
N ARG A 331 13.95 -19.87 -17.12
CA ARG A 331 14.23 -19.66 -18.55
C ARG A 331 14.45 -18.17 -18.82
N TYR A 332 14.93 -17.79 -20.01
CA TYR A 332 15.00 -16.37 -20.37
C TYR A 332 13.58 -15.74 -20.34
N PRO A 333 13.37 -14.56 -19.70
CA PRO A 333 12.04 -14.02 -19.43
C PRO A 333 11.37 -13.48 -20.70
N ARG A 334 10.58 -14.35 -21.36
CA ARG A 334 9.74 -14.05 -22.51
C ARG A 334 8.41 -14.84 -22.43
N GLY A 335 7.47 -14.46 -23.28
CA GLY A 335 6.18 -15.13 -23.44
C GLY A 335 5.12 -14.67 -22.45
N VAL A 336 3.96 -15.29 -22.55
CA VAL A 336 2.77 -15.06 -21.72
C VAL A 336 2.42 -16.36 -21.01
N THR A 337 1.95 -16.28 -19.78
CA THR A 337 1.26 -17.41 -19.13
C THR A 337 -0.24 -17.25 -19.38
N ARG A 338 -0.87 -18.27 -19.98
CA ARG A 338 -2.32 -18.42 -19.92
C ARG A 338 -2.69 -19.18 -18.66
N PHE A 339 -3.77 -18.76 -18.01
CA PHE A 339 -4.36 -19.40 -16.85
C PHE A 339 -5.87 -19.11 -16.88
N ALA A 340 -6.70 -19.89 -16.17
CA ALA A 340 -8.14 -19.66 -16.13
C ALA A 340 -8.68 -19.64 -14.71
N THR A 341 -9.72 -18.84 -14.52
CA THR A 341 -10.49 -18.68 -13.27
C THR A 341 -11.97 -19.01 -13.52
N THR A 342 -12.71 -19.38 -12.48
CA THR A 342 -14.17 -19.55 -12.56
C THR A 342 -14.85 -18.23 -12.18
N LEU A 343 -15.57 -17.63 -13.13
CA LEU A 343 -16.36 -16.41 -12.91
C LEU A 343 -17.85 -16.69 -13.06
N VAL A 344 -18.67 -16.00 -12.27
CA VAL A 344 -20.14 -16.12 -12.27
C VAL A 344 -20.73 -15.07 -13.20
N GLU A 345 -21.49 -15.50 -14.21
CA GLU A 345 -22.31 -14.61 -15.04
C GLU A 345 -23.48 -14.07 -14.19
N GLN A 346 -23.52 -12.76 -13.98
CA GLN A 346 -24.47 -12.12 -13.05
C GLN A 346 -25.95 -12.24 -13.44
N ASN A 347 -26.26 -12.50 -14.71
CA ASN A 347 -27.63 -12.60 -15.20
C ASN A 347 -28.22 -14.02 -15.06
N SER A 348 -27.40 -15.05 -15.25
CA SER A 348 -27.81 -16.46 -15.21
C SER A 348 -27.42 -17.15 -13.90
N ASN A 349 -26.50 -16.57 -13.15
CA ASN A 349 -25.80 -17.17 -12.02
C ASN A 349 -25.10 -18.50 -12.36
N VAL A 350 -24.65 -18.64 -13.62
CA VAL A 350 -23.88 -19.78 -14.11
C VAL A 350 -22.38 -19.48 -13.98
N GLU A 351 -21.61 -20.50 -13.59
CA GLU A 351 -20.15 -20.46 -13.54
C GLU A 351 -19.54 -20.74 -14.92
N HIS A 352 -18.59 -19.89 -15.32
CA HIS A 352 -17.85 -20.01 -16.58
C HIS A 352 -16.34 -20.04 -16.32
N LYS A 353 -15.64 -20.93 -17.01
CA LYS A 353 -14.17 -20.93 -17.08
C LYS A 353 -13.73 -19.76 -17.98
N VAL A 354 -13.03 -18.78 -17.42
CA VAL A 354 -12.55 -17.58 -18.11
C VAL A 354 -11.02 -17.58 -18.14
N TRP A 355 -10.47 -17.57 -19.34
CA TRP A 355 -9.04 -17.51 -19.63
C TRP A 355 -8.48 -16.09 -19.52
N LEU A 356 -7.37 -15.97 -18.81
CA LEU A 356 -6.63 -14.74 -18.58
C LEU A 356 -5.17 -14.90 -19.04
N ARG A 357 -4.53 -13.78 -19.34
CA ARG A 357 -3.11 -13.70 -19.67
C ARG A 357 -2.36 -13.02 -18.54
N GLY A 358 -1.21 -13.59 -18.16
CA GLY A 358 -0.32 -13.06 -17.14
C GLY A 358 1.13 -12.91 -17.64
N GLN A 359 1.81 -11.85 -17.20
CA GLN A 359 3.26 -11.68 -17.38
C GLN A 359 3.95 -11.11 -16.13
N ARG A 360 5.19 -11.51 -15.85
CA ARG A 360 6.06 -10.92 -14.82
C ARG A 360 7.09 -9.98 -15.46
N LYS A 361 7.34 -8.83 -14.83
CA LYS A 361 8.34 -7.84 -15.26
C LYS A 361 9.76 -8.21 -14.84
N THR A 362 10.70 -8.04 -15.76
CA THR A 362 12.15 -8.04 -15.51
C THR A 362 12.80 -6.90 -16.31
N HIS A 363 14.08 -6.59 -16.04
CA HIS A 363 14.83 -5.62 -16.86
C HIS A 363 15.04 -6.06 -18.32
N CYS A 364 14.86 -7.35 -18.64
CA CYS A 364 14.81 -7.83 -20.04
C CYS A 364 13.43 -7.65 -20.71
N GLY A 365 12.42 -7.15 -19.97
CA GLY A 365 11.04 -7.08 -20.41
C GLY A 365 10.12 -8.07 -19.68
N TRP A 366 8.97 -8.35 -20.30
CA TRP A 366 7.90 -9.18 -19.78
C TRP A 366 8.05 -10.66 -20.17
N GLY A 367 7.77 -11.58 -19.24
CA GLY A 367 7.79 -13.03 -19.49
C GLY A 367 6.74 -13.82 -18.68
N LYS A 368 6.69 -15.15 -18.85
CA LYS A 368 5.76 -16.04 -18.10
C LYS A 368 5.81 -15.80 -16.57
N ILE A 369 4.66 -15.76 -15.90
CA ILE A 369 4.52 -15.35 -14.48
C ILE A 369 5.27 -16.28 -13.52
N ASN A 370 5.32 -17.56 -13.83
CA ASN A 370 5.99 -18.57 -13.01
C ASN A 370 7.51 -18.68 -13.29
N ASN A 371 8.06 -17.82 -14.14
CA ASN A 371 9.49 -17.78 -14.36
C ASN A 371 10.16 -16.98 -13.24
N SER A 372 11.11 -17.60 -12.52
CA SER A 372 11.87 -16.94 -11.46
C SER A 372 13.18 -16.30 -11.96
N ALA A 373 13.57 -16.53 -13.22
CA ALA A 373 14.76 -15.88 -13.77
C ALA A 373 14.64 -14.35 -13.72
N TRP A 374 15.74 -13.68 -13.39
CA TRP A 374 15.85 -12.22 -13.37
C TRP A 374 16.89 -11.76 -14.41
N CYS A 375 16.94 -10.44 -14.65
CA CYS A 375 17.88 -9.82 -15.58
C CYS A 375 18.61 -8.64 -14.93
N TYR A 376 19.86 -8.46 -15.33
CA TYR A 376 20.69 -7.31 -14.96
C TYR A 376 19.96 -5.97 -15.23
N PRO A 377 20.05 -4.97 -14.35
CA PRO A 377 20.92 -4.89 -13.16
C PRO A 377 20.48 -5.70 -11.94
N SER A 378 19.18 -5.92 -11.70
CA SER A 378 18.71 -6.36 -10.37
C SER A 378 17.36 -7.12 -10.40
N PRO A 379 17.12 -8.05 -9.47
CA PRO A 379 15.87 -8.82 -9.38
C PRO A 379 14.75 -8.06 -8.63
N ASN A 380 14.57 -6.76 -8.90
CA ASN A 380 13.77 -5.86 -8.07
C ASN A 380 12.55 -5.25 -8.79
N LEU A 381 12.07 -5.87 -9.87
CA LEU A 381 10.89 -5.40 -10.59
C LEU A 381 9.67 -6.23 -10.22
N GLY A 382 9.64 -7.52 -10.57
CA GLY A 382 8.62 -8.45 -10.11
C GLY A 382 7.18 -8.20 -10.55
N GLN A 383 6.85 -7.00 -11.04
CA GLN A 383 5.48 -6.55 -11.33
C GLN A 383 4.72 -7.59 -12.12
N LEU A 384 3.49 -7.85 -11.72
CA LEU A 384 2.58 -8.77 -12.38
C LEU A 384 1.66 -7.95 -13.28
N LYS A 385 1.67 -8.24 -14.58
CA LYS A 385 0.68 -7.79 -15.55
C LYS A 385 -0.38 -8.88 -15.71
N MET A 386 -1.65 -8.52 -15.67
CA MET A 386 -2.78 -9.42 -15.96
C MET A 386 -3.76 -8.73 -16.92
N GLU A 387 -4.27 -9.48 -17.91
CA GLU A 387 -5.23 -8.97 -18.88
C GLU A 387 -6.25 -10.05 -19.29
N PHE A 388 -7.50 -9.64 -19.45
CA PHE A 388 -8.51 -10.41 -20.16
C PHE A 388 -8.42 -10.09 -21.66
N LEU A 389 -8.48 -11.11 -22.51
CA LEU A 389 -8.70 -10.94 -23.95
C LEU A 389 -9.85 -11.84 -24.38
N GLN A 390 -10.87 -11.24 -24.98
CA GLN A 390 -12.04 -11.98 -25.43
C GLN A 390 -11.71 -13.02 -26.52
N SER A 391 -10.64 -12.80 -27.30
CA SER A 391 -10.13 -13.76 -28.30
C SER A 391 -9.67 -15.09 -27.72
N ASP A 392 -9.25 -15.11 -26.45
CA ASP A 392 -8.88 -16.35 -25.74
C ASP A 392 -10.12 -17.05 -25.14
N ASN A 393 -11.28 -16.37 -25.15
CA ASN A 393 -12.54 -16.73 -24.48
C ASN A 393 -13.72 -16.84 -25.48
N VAL A 394 -13.44 -17.47 -26.61
CA VAL A 394 -14.42 -17.73 -27.67
C VAL A 394 -15.64 -18.48 -27.10
N GLY A 395 -16.84 -18.03 -27.45
CA GLY A 395 -18.09 -18.68 -27.02
C GLY A 395 -18.63 -18.30 -25.64
N LEU A 396 -17.96 -17.44 -24.84
CA LEU A 396 -18.62 -16.84 -23.67
C LEU A 396 -19.85 -16.00 -24.11
N PRO A 397 -20.98 -16.07 -23.38
CA PRO A 397 -22.18 -15.30 -23.71
C PRO A 397 -22.00 -13.80 -23.46
N ILE A 398 -22.93 -13.00 -24.00
CA ILE A 398 -23.04 -11.57 -23.70
C ILE A 398 -23.58 -11.42 -22.28
N GLY A 399 -22.77 -10.88 -21.38
CA GLY A 399 -23.06 -10.84 -19.95
C GLY A 399 -21.98 -10.08 -19.16
N ASN A 400 -22.17 -9.99 -17.84
CA ASN A 400 -21.16 -9.51 -16.91
C ASN A 400 -20.68 -10.70 -16.04
N PHE A 401 -19.38 -10.91 -16.00
CA PHE A 401 -18.71 -12.01 -15.31
C PHE A 401 -17.93 -11.46 -14.11
N GLN A 402 -18.27 -11.94 -12.92
CA GLN A 402 -17.65 -11.49 -11.67
C GLN A 402 -17.15 -12.66 -10.82
N GLY A 403 -16.15 -12.36 -9.99
CA GLY A 403 -15.52 -13.31 -9.08
C GLY A 403 -14.15 -12.81 -8.67
N SER A 404 -13.51 -13.51 -7.74
CA SER A 404 -12.15 -13.24 -7.29
C SER A 404 -11.25 -14.46 -7.50
N PHE A 405 -9.96 -14.24 -7.68
CA PHE A 405 -8.94 -15.28 -7.75
C PHE A 405 -7.63 -14.78 -7.14
N SER A 406 -6.70 -15.71 -6.85
CA SER A 406 -5.39 -15.33 -6.32
C SER A 406 -4.22 -16.01 -7.02
N LEU A 407 -3.07 -15.34 -7.00
CA LEU A 407 -1.77 -15.89 -7.41
C LEU A 407 -0.82 -15.89 -6.21
N ILE A 408 -0.28 -17.07 -5.88
CA ILE A 408 0.69 -17.23 -4.78
C ILE A 408 2.07 -16.81 -5.30
N VAL A 409 2.69 -15.88 -4.59
CA VAL A 409 4.03 -15.37 -4.84
C VAL A 409 5.03 -16.12 -3.96
N LYS A 410 6.13 -16.60 -4.54
CA LYS A 410 7.22 -17.27 -3.80
C LYS A 410 8.59 -16.85 -4.30
N SER A 411 9.61 -16.84 -3.45
CA SER A 411 11.00 -16.63 -3.86
C SER A 411 11.75 -17.97 -3.98
N LEU A 412 12.68 -18.07 -4.93
CA LEU A 412 13.65 -19.18 -4.96
C LEU A 412 14.84 -18.97 -4.01
N TYR A 413 15.10 -17.71 -3.65
CA TYR A 413 16.26 -17.29 -2.87
C TYR A 413 15.90 -17.02 -1.40
N ASP A 414 14.62 -16.90 -1.10
CA ASP A 414 14.05 -16.92 0.24
C ASP A 414 12.90 -17.95 0.29
N PRO A 415 13.15 -19.20 0.71
CA PRO A 415 12.12 -20.23 0.81
C PRO A 415 11.02 -19.94 1.84
N SER A 416 11.21 -18.95 2.73
CA SER A 416 10.20 -18.52 3.70
C SER A 416 9.28 -17.43 3.16
N TYR A 417 9.67 -16.75 2.08
CA TYR A 417 8.83 -15.76 1.43
C TYR A 417 7.66 -16.42 0.69
N VAL A 418 6.46 -16.22 1.24
CA VAL A 418 5.18 -16.53 0.60
C VAL A 418 4.30 -15.29 0.74
N ASN A 419 3.72 -14.83 -0.37
CA ASN A 419 2.73 -13.76 -0.41
C ASN A 419 1.60 -14.18 -1.36
N GLU A 420 0.49 -13.44 -1.40
CA GLU A 420 -0.67 -13.74 -2.24
C GLU A 420 -1.21 -12.46 -2.89
N VAL A 421 -1.38 -12.48 -4.21
CA VAL A 421 -2.00 -11.37 -4.95
C VAL A 421 -3.46 -11.74 -5.19
N GLN A 422 -4.37 -11.10 -4.46
CA GLN A 422 -5.82 -11.21 -4.64
C GLN A 422 -6.30 -10.27 -5.75
N VAL A 423 -7.17 -10.76 -6.63
CA VAL A 423 -7.62 -10.06 -7.84
C VAL A 423 -9.13 -10.23 -7.97
N ASN A 424 -9.85 -9.11 -8.07
CA ASN A 424 -11.27 -9.11 -8.42
C ASN A 424 -11.44 -9.03 -9.93
N THR A 425 -12.57 -9.53 -10.41
CA THR A 425 -12.95 -9.46 -11.82
C THR A 425 -14.35 -8.88 -11.96
N ASN A 426 -14.52 -8.04 -12.97
CA ASN A 426 -15.80 -7.50 -13.41
C ASN A 426 -15.68 -7.25 -14.92
N ILE A 427 -15.88 -8.33 -15.68
CA ILE A 427 -15.63 -8.38 -17.12
C ILE A 427 -16.97 -8.32 -17.85
N THR A 428 -17.18 -7.27 -18.64
CA THR A 428 -18.39 -7.09 -19.44
C THR A 428 -18.16 -7.52 -20.88
N ILE A 429 -18.89 -8.55 -21.32
CA ILE A 429 -18.90 -8.99 -22.71
C ILE A 429 -20.12 -8.39 -23.41
N THR A 430 -19.89 -7.41 -24.27
CA THR A 430 -20.94 -6.65 -24.99
C THR A 430 -21.25 -7.21 -26.39
N THR A 431 -20.38 -8.06 -26.94
CA THR A 431 -20.55 -8.72 -28.23
C THR A 431 -20.06 -10.16 -28.11
N GLN A 432 -20.69 -11.13 -28.80
CA GLN A 432 -20.22 -12.51 -28.78
C GLN A 432 -19.18 -12.72 -29.90
N ILE A 433 -18.02 -13.29 -29.56
CA ILE A 433 -17.07 -13.81 -30.56
C ILE A 433 -17.44 -15.28 -30.81
N GLU A 434 -18.03 -15.52 -31.98
CA GLU A 434 -18.21 -16.87 -32.52
C GLU A 434 -16.85 -17.49 -32.89
N SER A 435 -16.75 -18.81 -32.79
CA SER A 435 -15.57 -19.56 -33.24
C SER A 435 -15.55 -19.61 -34.76
N ASP A 436 -14.42 -19.26 -35.39
CA ASP A 436 -14.23 -19.45 -36.83
C ASP A 436 -14.12 -20.95 -37.19
N GLY A 437 -13.89 -21.83 -36.21
CA GLY A 437 -13.91 -23.29 -36.37
C GLY A 437 -13.37 -24.07 -35.17
N VAL A 438 -13.67 -25.38 -35.13
CA VAL A 438 -13.14 -26.33 -34.14
C VAL A 438 -12.07 -27.20 -34.79
N ILE A 439 -10.97 -27.45 -34.07
CA ILE A 439 -9.89 -28.37 -34.46
C ILE A 439 -9.94 -29.55 -33.51
N THR A 440 -10.06 -30.77 -34.05
CA THR A 440 -10.05 -32.01 -33.27
C THR A 440 -8.91 -32.92 -33.70
N GLN A 441 -8.77 -34.08 -33.03
CA GLN A 441 -7.78 -35.09 -33.43
C GLN A 441 -7.98 -35.63 -34.85
N ASP A 442 -9.24 -35.63 -35.34
CA ASP A 442 -9.62 -36.15 -36.67
C ASP A 442 -9.98 -35.03 -37.68
N ILE A 443 -10.42 -33.86 -37.20
CA ILE A 443 -10.97 -32.80 -38.03
C ILE A 443 -10.02 -31.61 -38.09
N SER A 444 -9.49 -31.35 -39.29
CA SER A 444 -8.74 -30.14 -39.61
C SER A 444 -9.67 -29.00 -39.99
N TYR A 445 -9.43 -27.80 -39.47
CA TYR A 445 -10.07 -26.60 -39.98
C TYR A 445 -9.51 -26.23 -41.36
N ILE A 446 -10.38 -25.84 -42.30
CA ILE A 446 -10.00 -25.22 -43.57
C ILE A 446 -10.83 -23.93 -43.73
N GLY A 447 -10.15 -22.78 -43.70
CA GLY A 447 -10.77 -21.48 -43.74
C GLY A 447 -11.12 -20.98 -45.15
N PRO A 448 -12.00 -19.97 -45.23
CA PRO A 448 -12.42 -19.40 -46.50
C PRO A 448 -11.29 -18.64 -47.20
N ARG A 449 -11.42 -18.49 -48.51
CA ARG A 449 -10.41 -17.87 -49.36
C ARG A 449 -10.57 -16.34 -49.43
N TYR A 450 -9.98 -15.64 -48.46
CA TYR A 450 -10.04 -14.17 -48.39
C TYR A 450 -9.52 -13.46 -49.65
N GLU A 451 -8.59 -14.06 -50.39
CA GLU A 451 -8.02 -13.50 -51.63
C GLU A 451 -9.02 -13.31 -52.78
N GLU A 452 -10.17 -13.98 -52.76
CA GLU A 452 -11.26 -13.69 -53.72
C GLU A 452 -11.90 -12.31 -53.49
N THR A 453 -11.76 -11.75 -52.29
CA THR A 453 -12.42 -10.51 -51.86
C THR A 453 -11.46 -9.32 -51.69
N ILE A 454 -10.15 -9.54 -51.84
CA ILE A 454 -9.13 -8.50 -51.64
C ILE A 454 -8.08 -8.47 -52.75
N TYR A 455 -7.47 -7.29 -52.94
CA TYR A 455 -6.34 -7.14 -53.84
C TYR A 455 -5.05 -7.69 -53.22
N GLY A 456 -4.49 -8.71 -53.86
CA GLY A 456 -3.20 -9.32 -53.52
C GLY A 456 -3.30 -10.41 -52.45
N THR A 457 -2.15 -10.91 -52.00
CA THR A 457 -2.09 -12.05 -51.08
C THR A 457 -2.41 -11.74 -49.61
N VAL A 458 -2.96 -12.74 -48.94
CA VAL A 458 -3.07 -12.87 -47.48
C VAL A 458 -1.93 -13.72 -46.94
N PHE A 459 -1.58 -13.50 -45.68
CA PHE A 459 -0.76 -14.41 -44.88
C PHE A 459 -1.30 -14.44 -43.44
N TYR A 460 -0.96 -15.49 -42.72
CA TYR A 460 -1.46 -15.72 -41.37
C TYR A 460 -0.33 -15.63 -40.35
N LEU A 461 -0.63 -15.01 -39.21
CA LEU A 461 0.27 -14.83 -38.08
C LEU A 461 -0.39 -15.38 -36.82
N SER A 462 0.38 -15.96 -35.91
CA SER A 462 -0.11 -16.38 -34.59
C SER A 462 1.01 -16.23 -33.57
N GLU A 463 0.67 -15.77 -32.37
CA GLU A 463 1.62 -15.66 -31.25
C GLU A 463 2.13 -17.03 -30.80
N ASN A 464 1.36 -18.08 -31.08
CA ASN A 464 1.68 -19.48 -30.81
C ASN A 464 2.69 -20.07 -31.82
N SER A 465 3.08 -19.35 -32.88
CA SER A 465 4.09 -19.81 -33.84
C SER A 465 5.48 -19.89 -33.22
N ASN A 466 6.07 -21.08 -33.15
CA ASN A 466 7.48 -21.25 -32.76
C ASN A 466 8.46 -20.68 -33.82
N SER A 467 7.96 -20.47 -35.04
CA SER A 467 8.68 -19.87 -36.17
C SER A 467 8.60 -18.33 -36.15
N ARG A 468 9.34 -17.66 -37.04
CA ARG A 468 9.31 -16.18 -37.17
C ARG A 468 7.91 -15.67 -37.51
N ASN A 469 7.20 -15.12 -36.52
CA ASN A 469 5.85 -14.54 -36.66
C ASN A 469 5.82 -13.20 -37.44
N ARG A 470 6.24 -13.24 -38.70
CA ARG A 470 6.22 -12.12 -39.66
C ARG A 470 6.01 -12.68 -41.09
N PRO A 471 5.48 -11.90 -42.05
CA PRO A 471 5.32 -12.37 -43.42
C PRO A 471 6.66 -12.80 -44.01
N VAL A 472 6.63 -13.90 -44.76
CA VAL A 472 7.75 -14.37 -45.57
C VAL A 472 7.33 -14.56 -47.02
N TRP A 473 8.29 -14.52 -47.94
CA TRP A 473 8.04 -14.74 -49.35
C TRP A 473 8.88 -15.92 -49.85
N ARG A 474 8.29 -17.10 -49.91
CA ARG A 474 8.95 -18.34 -50.34
C ARG A 474 8.18 -18.98 -51.48
N ARG A 475 8.86 -19.32 -52.58
CA ARG A 475 8.25 -20.02 -53.72
C ARG A 475 8.07 -21.53 -53.51
N ASN A 476 8.65 -22.10 -52.46
CA ASN A 476 8.59 -23.53 -52.18
C ASN A 476 7.29 -23.86 -51.43
N ASN A 477 6.60 -24.90 -51.88
CA ASN A 477 5.31 -25.40 -51.41
C ASN A 477 5.44 -26.58 -50.44
N ARG A 478 6.32 -26.46 -49.43
CA ARG A 478 6.58 -27.52 -48.44
C ARG A 478 6.72 -26.96 -47.03
N GLY A 479 6.40 -27.81 -46.06
CA GLY A 479 6.45 -27.52 -44.62
C GLY A 479 5.23 -26.77 -44.09
N TYR A 480 5.05 -26.81 -42.79
CA TYR A 480 3.99 -26.16 -42.02
C TYR A 480 4.61 -25.23 -40.96
N THR A 481 3.81 -24.32 -40.42
CA THR A 481 4.18 -23.57 -39.21
C THR A 481 3.73 -24.38 -38.00
N GLU A 482 4.66 -24.72 -37.12
CA GLU A 482 4.32 -25.34 -35.84
C GLU A 482 3.76 -24.27 -34.89
N LEU A 483 2.59 -24.58 -34.32
CA LEU A 483 1.85 -23.73 -33.38
C LEU A 483 1.83 -24.44 -32.02
N GLU A 484 2.56 -23.91 -31.05
CA GLU A 484 2.55 -24.35 -29.66
C GLU A 484 1.29 -23.83 -28.98
N VAL A 485 0.33 -24.72 -28.72
CA VAL A 485 -0.94 -24.40 -28.04
C VAL A 485 -0.95 -25.09 -26.69
N ASP A 486 -1.01 -24.32 -25.61
CA ASP A 486 -1.29 -24.87 -24.28
C ASP A 486 -2.76 -25.33 -24.24
N VAL A 487 -2.98 -26.63 -24.01
CA VAL A 487 -4.27 -27.30 -23.86
C VAL A 487 -4.33 -28.00 -22.51
N THR A 488 -5.52 -28.08 -21.92
CA THR A 488 -5.69 -28.59 -20.56
C THR A 488 -6.51 -29.86 -20.56
N ASN A 489 -6.00 -30.90 -19.90
CA ASN A 489 -6.72 -32.14 -19.70
C ASN A 489 -7.95 -31.89 -18.80
N SER A 490 -9.15 -32.18 -19.31
CA SER A 490 -10.43 -31.88 -18.66
C SER A 490 -10.71 -32.69 -17.40
N GLU A 491 -10.01 -33.80 -17.18
CA GLU A 491 -10.18 -34.67 -16.00
C GLU A 491 -9.18 -34.33 -14.88
N THR A 492 -7.96 -33.94 -15.23
CA THR A 492 -6.84 -33.76 -14.29
C THR A 492 -6.43 -32.30 -14.08
N GLY A 493 -6.88 -31.37 -14.92
CA GLY A 493 -6.44 -29.96 -14.92
C GLY A 493 -4.99 -29.77 -15.41
N ASP A 494 -4.37 -30.83 -15.92
CA ASP A 494 -2.94 -30.84 -16.26
C ASP A 494 -2.71 -30.18 -17.63
N VAL A 495 -2.02 -29.04 -17.65
CA VAL A 495 -1.69 -28.30 -18.88
C VAL A 495 -0.57 -29.02 -19.66
N LYS A 496 -0.80 -29.27 -20.95
CA LYS A 496 0.17 -29.79 -21.91
C LYS A 496 0.28 -28.81 -23.09
N THR A 497 1.49 -28.55 -23.56
CA THR A 497 1.67 -27.85 -24.83
C THR A 497 1.59 -28.86 -25.97
N VAL A 498 0.65 -28.68 -26.89
CA VAL A 498 0.54 -29.47 -28.13
C VAL A 498 1.03 -28.67 -29.33
N ILE A 499 1.49 -29.39 -30.36
CA ILE A 499 1.89 -28.84 -31.64
C ILE A 499 0.75 -29.02 -32.64
N LEU A 500 0.20 -27.91 -33.14
CA LEU A 500 -0.70 -27.90 -34.30
C LEU A 500 0.07 -27.45 -35.55
N ARG A 501 -0.32 -27.99 -36.71
CA ARG A 501 0.21 -27.56 -38.00
C ARG A 501 -0.64 -26.42 -38.55
N GLY A 502 -0.03 -25.27 -38.77
CA GLY A 502 -0.59 -24.13 -39.47
C GLY A 502 -0.06 -24.02 -40.90
N GLU A 503 -0.95 -24.10 -41.88
CA GLU A 503 -0.61 -24.08 -43.30
C GLU A 503 -1.45 -23.09 -44.11
N ARG A 504 -0.89 -22.52 -45.18
CA ARG A 504 -1.60 -21.73 -46.19
C ARG A 504 -1.50 -22.43 -47.54
N ASN A 505 -2.61 -22.47 -48.28
CA ASN A 505 -2.64 -22.94 -49.67
C ASN A 505 -2.07 -21.87 -50.62
N LEU A 506 -1.05 -22.21 -51.41
CA LEU A 506 -0.48 -21.32 -52.44
C LEU A 506 -1.16 -21.44 -53.81
N GLY A 507 -2.03 -22.44 -54.00
CA GLY A 507 -2.60 -22.83 -55.30
C GLY A 507 -1.81 -23.92 -56.05
N CYS A 508 -0.56 -24.12 -55.67
CA CYS A 508 0.27 -25.25 -56.09
C CYS A 508 0.75 -26.11 -54.91
N GLY A 509 0.06 -26.04 -53.76
CA GLY A 509 0.33 -26.84 -52.57
C GLY A 509 0.25 -26.03 -51.27
N TRP A 510 0.21 -26.75 -50.15
CA TRP A 510 0.22 -26.19 -48.80
C TRP A 510 1.65 -25.83 -48.37
N THR A 511 1.79 -24.79 -47.55
CA THR A 511 3.07 -24.31 -47.02
C THR A 511 2.88 -23.61 -45.67
N ILE A 512 3.96 -23.17 -45.02
CA ILE A 512 3.95 -22.38 -43.79
C ILE A 512 2.95 -21.20 -43.86
N MET A 513 2.11 -21.04 -42.82
CA MET A 513 0.94 -20.14 -42.85
C MET A 513 1.28 -18.64 -43.06
N ASN A 514 2.48 -18.23 -42.67
CA ASN A 514 2.99 -16.86 -42.81
C ASN A 514 3.60 -16.55 -44.19
N ASN A 515 3.58 -17.51 -45.13
CA ASN A 515 4.07 -17.29 -46.49
C ASN A 515 3.04 -16.48 -47.30
N ALA A 516 3.41 -15.26 -47.67
CA ALA A 516 2.59 -14.34 -48.47
C ALA A 516 2.83 -14.46 -49.98
N ALA A 517 3.61 -15.45 -50.43
CA ALA A 517 3.82 -15.72 -51.85
C ALA A 517 2.58 -16.36 -52.51
N TYR A 518 2.60 -16.46 -53.84
CA TYR A 518 1.62 -17.19 -54.66
C TYR A 518 2.35 -17.86 -55.83
N CYS A 519 1.76 -18.89 -56.43
CA CYS A 519 2.41 -19.65 -57.50
C CYS A 519 2.43 -18.86 -58.83
N ARG A 520 3.60 -18.76 -59.48
CA ARG A 520 3.89 -17.78 -60.55
C ARG A 520 2.91 -17.72 -61.74
N TYR A 521 2.24 -18.84 -62.05
CA TYR A 521 1.31 -18.97 -63.18
C TYR A 521 -0.17 -18.84 -62.77
N GLN A 522 -0.44 -18.73 -61.47
CA GLN A 522 -1.75 -18.46 -60.91
C GLN A 522 -1.76 -17.01 -60.40
N ARG A 523 -2.94 -16.38 -60.37
CA ARG A 523 -3.15 -15.12 -59.65
C ARG A 523 -3.14 -15.41 -58.13
N PRO A 524 -3.04 -14.40 -57.25
CA PRO A 524 -3.40 -14.56 -55.83
C PRO A 524 -4.90 -14.82 -55.72
N ILE A 525 -5.26 -16.09 -55.92
CA ILE A 525 -6.63 -16.66 -55.92
C ILE A 525 -6.67 -17.95 -55.09
N TYR A 526 -5.71 -18.10 -54.17
CA TYR A 526 -5.58 -19.22 -53.24
C TYR A 526 -4.90 -18.68 -52.00
N GLY A 527 -5.36 -19.11 -50.84
CA GLY A 527 -4.87 -18.56 -49.58
C GLY A 527 -5.64 -19.05 -48.38
N GLU A 528 -6.37 -20.15 -48.51
CA GLU A 528 -7.05 -20.84 -47.43
C GLU A 528 -6.06 -21.17 -46.31
N LEU A 529 -6.44 -20.93 -45.06
CA LEU A 529 -5.73 -21.40 -43.86
C LEU A 529 -6.17 -22.84 -43.58
N ARG A 530 -5.23 -23.75 -43.34
CA ARG A 530 -5.49 -25.04 -42.71
C ARG A 530 -4.85 -25.07 -41.32
N LEU A 531 -5.60 -25.56 -40.35
CA LEU A 531 -5.11 -25.86 -39.00
C LEU A 531 -5.45 -27.31 -38.68
N SER A 532 -4.47 -28.11 -38.30
CA SER A 532 -4.66 -29.54 -38.03
C SER A 532 -3.83 -30.02 -36.84
N PHE A 533 -4.42 -30.89 -36.02
CA PHE A 533 -3.67 -31.74 -35.11
C PHE A 533 -3.06 -32.91 -35.88
N VAL A 534 -1.84 -33.34 -35.52
CA VAL A 534 -1.22 -34.56 -36.05
C VAL A 534 -0.57 -35.32 -34.87
N PRO A 535 -0.94 -36.59 -34.62
CA PRO A 535 -0.39 -37.37 -33.50
C PRO A 535 1.15 -37.50 -33.53
N ASP A 536 1.75 -37.66 -34.71
CA ASP A 536 3.22 -37.80 -34.88
C ASP A 536 4.02 -36.59 -34.39
N ASP A 537 3.44 -35.39 -34.37
CA ASP A 537 4.07 -34.17 -33.83
C ASP A 537 3.94 -34.09 -32.29
N ASN A 538 3.11 -34.95 -31.70
CA ASN A 538 2.70 -34.95 -30.29
C ASN A 538 2.93 -36.31 -29.60
N PRO A 539 4.05 -37.03 -29.82
CA PRO A 539 4.21 -38.43 -29.41
C PRO A 539 4.28 -38.68 -27.90
N ASN A 540 4.32 -37.61 -27.09
CA ASN A 540 4.35 -37.67 -25.62
C ASN A 540 3.07 -37.11 -24.98
N LEU A 541 2.02 -36.81 -25.76
CA LEU A 541 0.73 -36.37 -25.24
C LEU A 541 -0.01 -37.58 -24.64
N PRO A 542 -0.35 -37.58 -23.34
CA PRO A 542 -1.09 -38.68 -22.73
C PRO A 542 -2.51 -38.82 -23.27
N ILE A 543 -3.10 -39.99 -23.03
CA ILE A 543 -4.53 -40.26 -23.22
C ILE A 543 -5.36 -39.31 -22.36
N GLY A 544 -6.48 -38.85 -22.91
CA GLY A 544 -7.44 -37.97 -22.22
C GLY A 544 -8.11 -36.97 -23.14
N GLN A 545 -9.07 -36.24 -22.57
CA GLN A 545 -9.78 -35.15 -23.23
C GLN A 545 -9.10 -33.82 -22.93
N TYR A 546 -8.81 -33.02 -23.95
CA TYR A 546 -8.09 -31.75 -23.84
C TYR A 546 -8.88 -30.61 -24.50
N SER A 547 -8.90 -29.46 -23.83
CA SER A 547 -9.50 -28.22 -24.36
C SER A 547 -8.50 -27.06 -24.36
N GLY A 548 -8.60 -26.18 -25.36
CA GLY A 548 -7.81 -24.94 -25.45
C GLY A 548 -8.27 -24.03 -26.59
N SER A 549 -7.60 -22.89 -26.78
CA SER A 549 -7.96 -21.88 -27.79
C SER A 549 -6.75 -21.37 -28.57
N LEU A 550 -6.94 -21.21 -29.88
CA LEU A 550 -5.92 -20.73 -30.82
C LEU A 550 -6.44 -19.49 -31.59
N SER A 551 -5.70 -18.38 -31.52
CA SER A 551 -5.96 -17.19 -32.33
C SER A 551 -4.95 -17.07 -33.47
N VAL A 552 -5.43 -16.66 -34.64
CA VAL A 552 -4.64 -16.44 -35.86
C VAL A 552 -5.09 -15.16 -36.55
N THR A 553 -4.19 -14.21 -36.76
CA THR A 553 -4.50 -13.00 -37.54
C THR A 553 -4.17 -13.22 -39.02
N ALA A 554 -5.19 -13.18 -39.88
CA ALA A 554 -5.05 -13.00 -41.32
C ALA A 554 -4.72 -11.53 -41.64
N LYS A 555 -3.68 -11.28 -42.45
CA LYS A 555 -3.29 -9.93 -42.91
C LYS A 555 -3.04 -9.88 -44.40
N GLY A 556 -3.44 -8.79 -45.05
CA GLY A 556 -3.17 -8.53 -46.46
C GLY A 556 -1.78 -7.93 -46.65
N LEU A 557 -0.94 -8.54 -47.49
CA LEU A 557 0.39 -7.99 -47.79
C LEU A 557 0.28 -6.70 -48.63
N HIS A 558 -0.63 -6.70 -49.59
CA HIS A 558 -0.84 -5.60 -50.54
C HIS A 558 -1.95 -4.67 -50.04
N LYS A 559 -3.12 -5.22 -49.68
CA LYS A 559 -4.18 -4.49 -48.96
C LYS A 559 -3.85 -4.45 -47.46
N ARG A 560 -2.95 -3.54 -47.05
CA ARG A 560 -2.48 -3.41 -45.64
C ARG A 560 -3.59 -3.15 -44.60
N SER A 561 -4.73 -2.62 -45.03
CA SER A 561 -5.91 -2.43 -44.18
C SER A 561 -6.74 -3.72 -43.98
N PHE A 562 -6.49 -4.78 -44.75
CA PHE A 562 -7.11 -6.08 -44.49
C PHE A 562 -6.43 -6.73 -43.29
N ARG A 563 -7.20 -6.83 -42.21
CA ARG A 563 -6.95 -7.64 -41.03
C ARG A 563 -8.23 -8.39 -40.73
N LYS A 564 -8.14 -9.70 -40.51
CA LYS A 564 -9.19 -10.46 -39.82
C LYS A 564 -8.52 -11.31 -38.75
N ASP A 565 -8.90 -11.10 -37.49
CA ASP A 565 -8.51 -11.99 -36.40
C ASP A 565 -9.47 -13.18 -36.42
N LEU A 566 -8.91 -14.39 -36.39
CA LEU A 566 -9.62 -15.66 -36.44
C LEU A 566 -9.38 -16.40 -35.13
N ASN A 567 -10.43 -16.99 -34.55
CA ASN A 567 -10.30 -17.70 -33.28
C ASN A 567 -10.91 -19.10 -33.37
N PHE A 568 -10.21 -20.07 -32.80
CA PHE A 568 -10.50 -21.49 -32.95
C PHE A 568 -10.54 -22.19 -31.60
N ASN A 569 -11.49 -23.10 -31.44
CA ASN A 569 -11.48 -24.06 -30.34
C ASN A 569 -10.56 -25.23 -30.71
N VAL A 570 -9.83 -25.74 -29.72
CA VAL A 570 -9.02 -26.95 -29.84
C VAL A 570 -9.60 -27.97 -28.87
N GLU A 571 -10.18 -29.04 -29.39
CA GLU A 571 -10.93 -30.06 -28.65
C GLU A 571 -10.41 -31.43 -29.06
N LEU A 572 -9.48 -32.00 -28.27
CA LEU A 572 -8.79 -33.24 -28.61
C LEU A 572 -9.24 -34.36 -27.67
N ASN A 573 -9.68 -35.49 -28.23
CA ASN A 573 -9.91 -36.72 -27.49
C ASN A 573 -8.83 -37.75 -27.87
N ILE A 574 -7.80 -37.87 -27.02
CA ILE A 574 -6.68 -38.79 -27.25
C ILE A 574 -7.03 -40.15 -26.61
N ILE A 575 -7.08 -41.18 -27.44
CA ILE A 575 -7.36 -42.58 -27.09
C ILE A 575 -6.15 -43.48 -27.43
N GLU A 576 -6.19 -44.75 -27.01
CA GLU A 576 -5.14 -45.77 -27.30
C GLU A 576 -4.92 -46.04 -28.80
#